data_AF-A0A2E2WP56-F1
#
_entry.id   AF-A0A2E2WP56-F1
#
_cell.length_a   1.000
_cell.length_b   1.000
_cell.length_c   1.000
_cell.angle_alpha   90.00
_cell.angle_beta   90.00
_cell.angle_gamma   90.00
#
_symmetry.space_group_name_H-M   'P 1'
#
loop_
_entity.id
_entity.type
_entity.pdbx_description
1 polymer ?
#
loop_
_entity_poly.entity_id
_entity_poly.type
_entity_poly.pdbx_seq_one_letter_code
_entity_poly.pdbx_strand_id
1 'polypeptide(L)'
;MDSLLVPFIVSFIVVVLVALLLRPLAIRLELVDVPGGRKTHKGHVPLVGGIAMLFGFVAGLLALNFPLHNYRALLAGITVLAFAGLLDDFHELSARAKFVAQLIAALLMVVWGHNKLFTLGHLFFGKAILLQYHLSVPVTVFAILSIINAINMLDGIDGLAGGVVLIELLLLFALAFHAGQALDASILGVLASSVAAFLCLNYRLPGRRRAIVFMGDVGSMFLGFALVWFCVSLSQVAQSSLRP
;
A
#
# COMPACT_ATOMS: atom_id res chain seq x y z
N MET A 1 -8.60 20.76 -11.32
CA MET A 1 -9.15 19.87 -10.28
C MET A 1 -10.12 18.88 -10.88
N ASP A 2 -11.00 19.31 -11.81
CA ASP A 2 -11.97 18.42 -12.49
C ASP A 2 -11.31 17.23 -13.20
N SER A 3 -10.07 17.38 -13.68
CA SER A 3 -9.29 16.29 -14.28
C SER A 3 -8.78 15.22 -13.30
N LEU A 4 -8.70 15.50 -12.00
CA LEU A 4 -8.21 14.55 -10.99
C LEU A 4 -9.32 13.70 -10.37
N LEU A 5 -10.56 14.18 -10.43
CA LEU A 5 -11.71 13.44 -9.90
C LEU A 5 -11.98 12.16 -10.68
N VAL A 6 -11.79 12.17 -12.00
CA VAL A 6 -12.04 11.00 -12.86
C VAL A 6 -11.17 9.80 -12.45
N PRO A 7 -9.83 9.91 -12.35
CA PRO A 7 -8.98 8.83 -11.83
C PRO A 7 -9.41 8.27 -10.46
N PHE A 8 -9.82 9.15 -9.55
CA PHE A 8 -10.22 8.77 -8.19
C PHE A 8 -11.54 7.98 -8.20
N ILE A 9 -12.52 8.45 -8.97
CA ILE A 9 -13.81 7.77 -9.15
C ILE A 9 -13.63 6.43 -9.85
N VAL A 10 -12.83 6.38 -10.93
CA VAL A 10 -12.52 5.14 -11.65
C VAL A 10 -11.89 4.13 -10.69
N SER A 11 -10.90 4.56 -9.92
CA SER A 11 -10.24 3.72 -8.93
C SER A 11 -11.24 3.16 -7.92
N PHE A 12 -12.05 4.03 -7.31
CA PHE A 12 -13.05 3.65 -6.32
C PHE A 12 -14.06 2.63 -6.87
N ILE A 13 -14.63 2.90 -8.04
CA ILE A 13 -15.62 2.02 -8.68
C ILE A 13 -15.00 0.66 -8.98
N VAL A 14 -13.79 0.63 -9.56
CA VAL A 14 -13.12 -0.63 -9.91
C VAL A 14 -12.82 -1.46 -8.67
N VAL A 15 -12.38 -0.86 -7.56
CA VAL A 15 -12.20 -1.61 -6.30
C VAL A 15 -13.51 -2.27 -5.87
N VAL A 16 -14.62 -1.51 -5.83
CA VAL A 16 -15.91 -2.05 -5.40
C VAL A 16 -16.37 -3.19 -6.31
N LEU A 17 -16.31 -2.99 -7.63
CA LEU A 17 -16.72 -3.99 -8.61
C LEU A 17 -15.87 -5.25 -8.52
N VAL A 18 -14.54 -5.12 -8.54
CA VAL A 18 -13.62 -6.26 -8.48
C VAL A 18 -13.78 -7.03 -7.17
N ALA A 19 -13.87 -6.34 -6.03
CA ALA A 19 -14.08 -7.00 -4.74
C ALA A 19 -15.38 -7.83 -4.72
N LEU A 20 -16.49 -7.27 -5.23
CA LEU A 20 -17.78 -7.97 -5.27
C LEU A 20 -17.79 -9.13 -6.28
N LEU A 21 -17.12 -8.97 -7.42
CA LEU A 21 -17.00 -10.01 -8.47
C LEU A 21 -16.09 -11.17 -8.04
N LEU A 22 -14.98 -10.88 -7.37
CA LEU A 22 -14.04 -11.91 -6.91
C LEU A 22 -14.53 -12.64 -5.65
N ARG A 23 -15.42 -12.02 -4.87
CA ARG A 23 -15.98 -12.62 -3.65
C ARG A 23 -16.50 -14.06 -3.82
N PRO A 24 -17.41 -14.38 -4.77
CA PRO A 24 -17.88 -15.76 -4.96
C PRO A 24 -16.78 -16.71 -5.45
N LEU A 25 -15.82 -16.22 -6.24
CA LEU A 25 -14.70 -17.02 -6.72
C LEU A 25 -13.75 -17.40 -5.58
N ALA A 26 -13.41 -16.44 -4.73
CA ALA A 26 -12.54 -16.66 -3.58
C ALA A 26 -13.14 -17.65 -2.58
N ILE A 27 -14.46 -17.62 -2.37
CA ILE A 27 -15.14 -18.64 -1.54
C ILE A 27 -15.01 -20.04 -2.17
N ARG A 28 -15.09 -20.15 -3.50
CA ARG A 28 -14.93 -21.44 -4.20
C ARG A 28 -13.49 -21.95 -4.22
N LEU A 29 -12.53 -21.05 -4.25
CA LEU A 29 -11.09 -21.36 -4.26
C LEU A 29 -10.50 -21.48 -2.85
N GLU A 30 -11.32 -21.38 -1.80
CA GLU A 30 -10.88 -21.38 -0.40
C GLU A 30 -9.87 -20.25 -0.06
N LEU A 31 -9.88 -19.18 -0.85
CA LEU A 31 -9.11 -17.94 -0.61
C LEU A 31 -9.85 -17.06 0.41
N VAL A 32 -9.96 -17.57 1.63
CA VAL A 32 -10.80 -17.02 2.69
C VAL A 32 -10.07 -17.12 4.03
N ASP A 33 -10.30 -16.15 4.90
CA ASP A 33 -9.84 -16.26 6.29
C ASP A 33 -10.71 -17.31 7.01
N VAL A 34 -10.09 -18.45 7.33
CA VAL A 34 -10.70 -19.54 8.09
C VAL A 34 -10.28 -19.38 9.55
N PRO A 35 -11.21 -19.22 10.51
CA PRO A 35 -10.83 -19.16 11.91
C PRO A 35 -10.19 -20.49 12.38
N GLY A 36 -8.87 -20.48 12.59
CA GLY A 36 -8.13 -21.59 13.21
C GLY A 36 -7.98 -21.43 14.73
N GLY A 37 -8.27 -22.49 15.50
CA GLY A 37 -8.09 -22.54 16.97
C GLY A 37 -9.37 -22.28 17.80
N ARG A 38 -9.28 -21.40 18.80
CA ARG A 38 -10.26 -21.15 19.88
C ARG A 38 -11.53 -20.39 19.46
N LYS A 39 -11.82 -20.25 18.15
CA LYS A 39 -12.89 -19.40 17.60
C LYS A 39 -13.98 -20.24 16.90
N THR A 40 -15.20 -20.19 17.43
CA THR A 40 -16.36 -21.01 17.07
C THR A 40 -17.36 -20.28 16.15
N HIS A 41 -16.91 -19.69 15.03
CA HIS A 41 -17.83 -19.05 14.09
C HIS A 41 -17.70 -19.57 12.65
N LYS A 42 -18.83 -20.01 12.09
CA LYS A 42 -19.00 -20.29 10.65
C LYS A 42 -19.05 -18.96 9.88
N GLY A 43 -18.03 -18.69 9.09
CA GLY A 43 -17.97 -17.55 8.18
C GLY A 43 -16.63 -17.44 7.48
N HIS A 44 -16.61 -17.70 6.18
CA HIS A 44 -15.46 -17.51 5.30
C HIS A 44 -15.51 -16.08 4.76
N VAL A 45 -14.65 -15.18 5.25
CA VAL A 45 -14.53 -13.83 4.68
C VAL A 45 -13.41 -13.85 3.64
N PRO A 46 -13.69 -13.50 2.37
CA PRO A 46 -12.68 -13.58 1.31
C PRO A 46 -11.52 -12.60 1.43
N LEU A 47 -10.30 -13.09 1.18
CA LEU A 47 -9.04 -12.33 1.15
C LEU A 47 -8.81 -11.65 -0.22
N VAL A 48 -9.79 -10.90 -0.71
CA VAL A 48 -9.75 -10.29 -2.07
C VAL A 48 -9.59 -8.77 -2.05
N GLY A 49 -9.56 -8.15 -0.88
CA GLY A 49 -9.50 -6.69 -0.73
C GLY A 49 -8.22 -6.11 -1.33
N GLY A 50 -7.07 -6.71 -1.05
CA GLY A 50 -5.78 -6.32 -1.62
C GLY A 50 -5.74 -6.39 -3.15
N ILE A 51 -6.25 -7.50 -3.70
CA ILE A 51 -6.36 -7.68 -5.16
C ILE A 51 -7.26 -6.60 -5.75
N ALA A 52 -8.44 -6.37 -5.17
CA ALA A 52 -9.37 -5.35 -5.63
C ALA A 52 -8.75 -3.94 -5.59
N MET A 53 -8.04 -3.59 -4.51
CA MET A 53 -7.31 -2.33 -4.39
C MET A 53 -6.22 -2.20 -5.46
N LEU A 54 -5.47 -3.26 -5.76
CA LEU A 54 -4.46 -3.23 -6.80
C LEU A 54 -5.06 -2.96 -8.19
N PHE A 55 -6.18 -3.62 -8.54
CA PHE A 55 -6.88 -3.35 -9.80
C PHE A 55 -7.44 -1.93 -9.86
N GLY A 56 -8.02 -1.43 -8.77
CA GLY A 56 -8.49 -0.05 -8.70
C GLY A 56 -7.36 0.97 -8.78
N PHE A 57 -6.20 0.67 -8.19
CA PHE A 57 -5.00 1.50 -8.30
C PHE A 57 -4.52 1.57 -9.75
N VAL A 58 -4.35 0.42 -10.41
CA VAL A 58 -3.94 0.36 -11.83
C VAL A 58 -4.94 1.07 -12.74
N ALA A 59 -6.25 0.86 -12.55
CA ALA A 59 -7.28 1.53 -13.34
C ALA A 59 -7.27 3.05 -13.15
N GLY A 60 -7.09 3.51 -11.91
CA GLY A 60 -6.92 4.94 -11.61
C GLY A 60 -5.65 5.51 -12.25
N LEU A 61 -4.53 4.78 -12.20
CA LEU A 61 -3.29 5.18 -12.88
C LEU A 61 -3.45 5.28 -14.39
N LEU A 62 -4.17 4.36 -15.03
CA LEU A 62 -4.45 4.41 -16.47
C LEU A 62 -5.36 5.58 -16.85
N ALA A 63 -6.23 6.01 -15.93
CA ALA A 63 -7.04 7.21 -16.08
C ALA A 63 -6.24 8.50 -15.82
N LEU A 64 -5.05 8.42 -15.22
CA LEU A 64 -4.14 9.56 -15.14
C LEU A 64 -3.55 9.83 -16.52
N ASN A 65 -3.80 11.03 -17.05
CA ASN A 65 -3.15 11.49 -18.28
C ASN A 65 -1.73 12.03 -18.00
N PHE A 66 -0.91 11.25 -17.30
CA PHE A 66 0.46 11.61 -16.89
C PHE A 66 1.47 10.53 -17.29
N PRO A 67 2.71 10.90 -17.65
CA PRO A 67 3.74 9.94 -17.99
C PRO A 67 4.31 9.25 -16.74
N LEU A 68 4.08 7.93 -16.59
CA LEU A 68 4.46 7.15 -15.40
C LEU A 68 5.88 6.55 -15.44
N HIS A 69 6.74 6.99 -16.35
CA HIS A 69 8.09 6.43 -16.55
C HIS A 69 8.96 6.47 -15.28
N ASN A 70 8.82 7.50 -14.45
CA ASN A 70 9.56 7.64 -13.18
C ASN A 70 9.10 6.68 -12.07
N TYR A 71 7.95 6.01 -12.25
CA TYR A 71 7.38 5.09 -11.25
C TYR A 71 7.54 3.62 -11.66
N ARG A 72 8.33 3.30 -12.69
CA ARG A 72 8.53 1.91 -13.14
C ARG A 72 9.06 1.00 -12.01
N ALA A 73 10.00 1.51 -11.21
CA ALA A 73 10.51 0.78 -10.05
C ALA A 73 9.46 0.59 -8.95
N LEU A 74 8.62 1.59 -8.69
CA LEU A 74 7.47 1.46 -7.78
C LEU A 74 6.51 0.36 -8.28
N LEU A 75 6.10 0.43 -9.54
CA LEU A 75 5.16 -0.53 -10.13
C LEU A 75 5.73 -1.95 -10.16
N ALA A 76 7.02 -2.10 -10.44
CA ALA A 76 7.69 -3.39 -10.39
C ALA A 76 7.77 -3.94 -8.96
N GLY A 77 8.12 -3.11 -7.98
CA GLY A 77 8.13 -3.51 -6.57
C GLY A 77 6.74 -3.91 -6.05
N ILE A 78 5.71 -3.13 -6.39
CA ILE A 78 4.31 -3.46 -6.12
C ILE A 78 3.94 -4.79 -6.77
N THR A 79 4.35 -5.04 -8.01
CA THR A 79 4.03 -6.30 -8.72
C THR A 79 4.67 -7.50 -8.04
N VAL A 80 5.94 -7.40 -7.64
CA VAL A 80 6.64 -8.45 -6.87
C VAL A 80 5.92 -8.75 -5.57
N LEU A 81 5.56 -7.71 -4.82
CA LEU A 81 4.91 -7.84 -3.51
C LEU A 81 3.46 -8.31 -3.62
N ALA A 82 2.72 -7.86 -4.61
CA ALA A 82 1.37 -8.34 -4.87
C ALA A 82 1.37 -9.82 -5.24
N PHE A 83 2.34 -10.27 -6.05
CA PHE A 83 2.47 -11.68 -6.38
C PHE A 83 2.87 -12.52 -5.16
N ALA A 84 3.84 -12.04 -4.36
CA ALA A 84 4.24 -12.71 -3.13
C ALA A 84 3.09 -12.79 -2.11
N GLY A 85 2.36 -11.70 -1.92
CA GLY A 85 1.18 -11.67 -1.05
C GLY A 85 0.07 -12.59 -1.55
N LEU A 86 -0.14 -12.68 -2.87
CA LEU A 86 -1.14 -13.59 -3.44
C LEU A 86 -0.76 -15.05 -3.18
N LEU A 87 0.52 -15.39 -3.37
CA LEU A 87 1.03 -16.73 -3.05
C LEU A 87 0.93 -17.04 -1.56
N ASP A 88 1.13 -16.04 -0.70
CA ASP A 88 0.99 -16.19 0.76
C ASP A 88 -0.46 -16.43 1.17
N ASP A 89 -1.40 -15.69 0.60
CA ASP A 89 -2.84 -15.88 0.83
C ASP A 89 -3.32 -17.28 0.39
N PHE A 90 -2.67 -17.92 -0.61
CA PHE A 90 -3.02 -19.28 -1.08
C PHE A 90 -2.26 -20.42 -0.39
N HIS A 91 -1.00 -20.19 0.00
CA HIS A 91 -0.09 -21.27 0.35
C HIS A 91 0.64 -21.08 1.68
N GLU A 92 0.37 -20.00 2.42
CA GLU A 92 1.10 -19.63 3.64
C GLU A 92 2.63 -19.72 3.45
N LEU A 93 3.20 -18.74 2.77
CA LEU A 93 4.64 -18.69 2.52
C LEU A 93 5.43 -18.61 3.83
N SER A 94 6.59 -19.28 3.81
CA SER A 94 7.56 -19.14 4.90
C SER A 94 8.00 -17.67 5.07
N ALA A 95 8.28 -17.27 6.30
CA ALA A 95 8.77 -15.92 6.61
C ALA A 95 10.03 -15.54 5.79
N ARG A 96 10.88 -16.53 5.46
CA ARG A 96 12.04 -16.32 4.60
C ARG A 96 11.65 -15.98 3.15
N ALA A 97 10.65 -16.65 2.59
CA ALA A 97 10.18 -16.36 1.23
C ALA A 97 9.55 -14.96 1.16
N LYS A 98 8.74 -14.58 2.15
CA LYS A 98 8.19 -13.22 2.27
C LYS A 98 9.29 -12.16 2.35
N PHE A 99 10.28 -12.41 3.21
CA PHE A 99 11.43 -11.52 3.36
C PHE A 99 12.20 -11.33 2.04
N VAL A 100 12.43 -12.41 1.28
CA VAL A 100 13.12 -12.32 -0.01
C VAL A 100 12.32 -11.46 -1.00
N ALA A 101 11.00 -11.62 -1.07
CA ALA A 101 10.16 -10.78 -1.94
C ALA A 101 10.21 -9.29 -1.53
N GLN A 102 10.11 -9.01 -0.23
CA GLN A 102 10.24 -7.65 0.33
C GLN A 102 11.62 -7.05 0.03
N LEU A 103 12.69 -7.84 0.16
CA LEU A 103 14.05 -7.42 -0.17
C LEU A 103 14.21 -7.11 -1.66
N ILE A 104 13.66 -7.94 -2.55
CA ILE A 104 13.69 -7.68 -4.00
C ILE A 104 12.98 -6.35 -4.31
N ALA A 105 11.77 -6.13 -3.77
CA ALA A 105 11.04 -4.88 -3.97
C ALA A 105 11.79 -3.66 -3.41
N ALA A 106 12.42 -3.80 -2.23
CA ALA A 106 13.25 -2.77 -1.65
C ALA A 106 14.47 -2.43 -2.52
N LEU A 107 15.13 -3.43 -3.08
CA LEU A 107 16.26 -3.21 -3.99
C LEU A 107 15.82 -2.57 -5.32
N LEU A 108 14.64 -2.91 -5.85
CA LEU A 108 14.07 -2.21 -7.00
C LEU A 108 13.88 -0.72 -6.71
N MET A 109 13.31 -0.38 -5.54
CA MET A 109 13.15 1.00 -5.11
C MET A 109 14.48 1.76 -4.98
N VAL A 110 15.48 1.14 -4.33
CA VAL A 110 16.76 1.78 -4.02
C VAL A 110 17.69 1.88 -5.24
N VAL A 111 17.81 0.80 -6.02
CA VAL A 111 18.81 0.67 -7.09
C VAL A 111 18.27 1.19 -8.41
N TRP A 112 17.05 0.80 -8.78
CA TRP A 112 16.45 1.23 -10.05
C TRP A 112 15.66 2.53 -9.90
N GLY A 113 14.86 2.66 -8.84
CA GLY A 113 14.10 3.87 -8.57
C GLY A 113 14.95 5.03 -8.05
N HIS A 114 16.18 4.77 -7.62
CA HIS A 114 17.05 5.71 -6.90
C HIS A 114 16.35 6.41 -5.71
N ASN A 115 15.27 5.82 -5.20
CA ASN A 115 14.43 6.39 -4.15
C ASN A 115 14.88 5.79 -2.81
N LYS A 116 15.67 6.55 -2.07
CA LYS A 116 16.26 6.12 -0.80
C LYS A 116 16.52 7.31 0.10
N LEU A 117 16.68 7.04 1.39
CA LEU A 117 17.03 8.07 2.37
C LEU A 117 18.49 8.47 2.20
N PHE A 118 18.75 9.71 1.80
CA PHE A 118 20.09 10.31 1.74
C PHE A 118 20.37 11.18 2.97
N THR A 119 19.33 11.63 3.65
CA THR A 119 19.41 12.42 4.88
C THR A 119 18.29 12.04 5.83
N LEU A 120 18.61 12.01 7.12
CA LEU A 120 17.62 11.97 8.21
C LEU A 120 17.29 13.38 8.71
N GLY A 121 17.65 14.41 7.94
CA GLY A 121 17.33 15.79 8.27
C GLY A 121 17.92 16.20 9.63
N HIS A 122 17.23 17.08 10.35
CA HIS A 122 17.63 17.66 11.62
C HIS A 122 17.00 16.89 12.80
N LEU A 123 16.96 15.56 12.70
CA LEU A 123 16.29 14.67 13.67
C LEU A 123 16.63 14.95 15.14
N PHE A 124 17.85 15.41 15.43
CA PHE A 124 18.32 15.76 16.77
C PHE A 124 18.46 17.28 16.99
N PHE A 125 17.64 18.09 16.32
CA PHE A 125 17.59 19.56 16.41
C PHE A 125 18.94 20.27 16.12
N GLY A 126 19.90 19.54 15.55
CA GLY A 126 21.26 19.98 15.24
C GLY A 126 21.52 19.97 13.74
N LYS A 127 22.77 19.71 13.32
CA LYS A 127 23.11 19.64 11.88
C LYS A 127 22.35 18.50 11.19
N ALA A 128 22.04 18.69 9.91
CA ALA A 128 21.44 17.65 9.09
C ALA A 128 22.31 16.38 9.08
N ILE A 129 21.68 15.24 9.37
CA ILE A 129 22.34 13.93 9.40
C ILE A 129 22.33 13.36 7.98
N LEU A 130 23.48 13.43 7.32
CA LEU A 130 23.66 12.86 5.99
C LEU A 130 23.98 11.37 6.09
N LEU A 131 23.20 10.56 5.37
CA LEU A 131 23.45 9.13 5.23
C LEU A 131 24.41 8.92 4.05
N GLN A 132 25.63 8.48 4.37
CA GLN A 132 26.53 7.98 3.33
C GLN A 132 25.93 6.75 2.65
N TYR A 133 26.38 6.44 1.43
CA TYR A 133 25.80 5.39 0.59
C TYR A 133 25.64 4.04 1.32
N HIS A 134 26.63 3.66 2.14
CA HIS A 134 26.65 2.40 2.88
C HIS A 134 25.58 2.31 4.00
N LEU A 135 25.10 3.43 4.54
CA LEU A 135 23.99 3.47 5.51
C LEU A 135 22.64 3.78 4.85
N SER A 136 22.64 4.56 3.77
CA SER A 136 21.43 4.92 3.02
C SER A 136 20.63 3.70 2.58
N VAL A 137 21.32 2.69 2.02
CA VAL A 137 20.66 1.47 1.52
C VAL A 137 20.09 0.62 2.67
N PRO A 138 20.87 0.18 3.68
CA PRO A 138 20.33 -0.67 4.74
C PRO A 138 19.22 0.00 5.56
N VAL A 139 19.33 1.30 5.84
CA VAL A 139 18.29 2.05 6.58
C VAL A 139 17.00 2.11 5.77
N THR A 140 17.08 2.38 4.46
CA THR A 140 15.90 2.40 3.58
C THR A 140 15.26 1.01 3.49
N VAL A 141 16.06 -0.04 3.28
CA VAL A 141 15.58 -1.43 3.25
C VAL A 141 14.89 -1.78 4.57
N PHE A 142 15.52 -1.48 5.71
CA PHE A 142 14.94 -1.73 7.03
C PHE A 142 13.60 -1.01 7.21
N ALA A 143 13.49 0.25 6.79
CA ALA A 143 12.23 1.00 6.85
C ALA A 143 11.13 0.34 6.01
N ILE A 144 11.45 -0.08 4.78
CA ILE A 144 10.52 -0.78 3.89
C ILE A 144 9.99 -2.06 4.55
N LEU A 145 10.89 -2.93 5.00
CA LEU A 145 10.52 -4.20 5.62
C LEU A 145 9.72 -3.98 6.92
N SER A 146 10.11 -2.99 7.72
CA SER A 146 9.44 -2.70 8.99
C SER A 146 8.00 -2.24 8.76
N ILE A 147 7.77 -1.31 7.84
CA ILE A 147 6.42 -0.79 7.57
C ILE A 147 5.54 -1.85 6.91
N ILE A 148 6.04 -2.63 5.95
CA ILE A 148 5.28 -3.72 5.35
C ILE A 148 4.79 -4.70 6.43
N ASN A 149 5.70 -5.16 7.29
CA ASN A 149 5.33 -6.11 8.34
C ASN A 149 4.44 -5.47 9.42
N ALA A 150 4.60 -4.18 9.71
CA ALA A 150 3.73 -3.46 10.64
C ALA A 150 2.28 -3.36 10.11
N ILE A 151 2.09 -3.00 8.84
CA ILE A 151 0.75 -2.95 8.22
C ILE A 151 0.11 -4.35 8.21
N ASN A 152 0.89 -5.38 7.91
CA ASN A 152 0.43 -6.77 7.96
C ASN A 152 -0.06 -7.17 9.37
N MET A 153 0.68 -6.80 10.41
CA MET A 153 0.28 -7.05 11.81
C MET A 153 -0.99 -6.29 12.23
N LEU A 154 -1.26 -5.12 11.63
CA LEU A 154 -2.48 -4.34 11.89
C LEU A 154 -3.73 -4.91 11.20
N ASP A 155 -3.58 -5.75 10.17
CA ASP A 155 -4.71 -6.26 9.37
C ASP A 155 -5.53 -7.35 10.09
N GLY A 156 -5.20 -7.66 11.35
CA GLY A 156 -5.97 -8.58 12.20
C GLY A 156 -7.29 -8.01 12.76
N ILE A 157 -7.59 -6.73 12.51
CA ILE A 157 -8.81 -6.05 13.00
C ILE A 157 -9.52 -5.35 11.83
N ASP A 158 -10.80 -5.68 11.61
CA ASP A 158 -11.63 -5.09 10.56
C ASP A 158 -11.53 -3.55 10.55
N GLY A 159 -11.00 -3.01 9.45
CA GLY A 159 -10.89 -1.58 9.18
C GLY A 159 -9.74 -0.86 9.87
N LEU A 160 -8.92 -1.54 10.69
CA LEU A 160 -7.79 -0.90 11.38
C LEU A 160 -6.65 -0.58 10.41
N ALA A 161 -6.08 -1.60 9.75
CA ALA A 161 -4.97 -1.41 8.81
C ALA A 161 -5.35 -0.44 7.68
N GLY A 162 -6.50 -0.68 7.03
CA GLY A 162 -6.99 0.21 5.97
C GLY A 162 -7.23 1.64 6.46
N GLY A 163 -7.75 1.82 7.69
CA GLY A 163 -8.01 3.15 8.26
C GLY A 163 -6.73 3.93 8.54
N VAL A 164 -5.73 3.28 9.13
CA VAL A 164 -4.40 3.87 9.38
C VAL A 164 -3.75 4.27 8.05
N VAL A 165 -3.71 3.35 7.08
CA VAL A 165 -3.14 3.62 5.75
C VAL A 165 -3.88 4.74 5.04
N LEU A 166 -5.22 4.82 5.12
CA LEU A 166 -5.98 5.90 4.50
C LEU A 166 -5.60 7.26 5.07
N ILE A 167 -5.47 7.38 6.39
CA ILE A 167 -5.06 8.63 7.06
C ILE A 167 -3.66 9.03 6.58
N GLU A 168 -2.71 8.10 6.55
CA GLU A 168 -1.34 8.35 6.07
C GLU A 168 -1.32 8.80 4.61
N LEU A 169 -2.06 8.12 3.73
CA LEU A 169 -2.17 8.49 2.32
C LEU A 169 -2.78 9.88 2.13
N LEU A 170 -3.80 10.26 2.91
CA LEU A 170 -4.41 11.59 2.84
C LEU A 170 -3.45 12.68 3.33
N LEU A 171 -2.65 12.40 4.36
CA LEU A 171 -1.61 13.33 4.82
C LEU A 171 -0.52 13.51 3.76
N LEU A 172 -0.01 12.40 3.19
CA LEU A 172 0.98 12.45 2.11
C LEU A 172 0.43 13.16 0.88
N PHE A 173 -0.85 12.92 0.53
CA PHE A 173 -1.55 13.62 -0.55
C PHE A 173 -1.55 15.13 -0.32
N ALA A 174 -1.95 15.59 0.86
CA ALA A 174 -1.99 16.99 1.20
C ALA A 174 -0.60 17.64 1.15
N LEU A 175 0.43 16.92 1.61
CA LEU A 175 1.82 17.36 1.57
C LEU A 175 2.36 17.45 0.14
N ALA A 176 2.13 16.44 -0.69
CA ALA A 176 2.51 16.45 -2.10
C ALA A 176 1.81 17.58 -2.87
N PHE A 177 0.51 17.79 -2.60
CA PHE A 177 -0.27 18.87 -3.19
C PHE A 177 0.28 20.24 -2.79
N HIS A 178 0.55 20.45 -1.50
CA HIS A 178 1.12 21.70 -0.99
C HIS A 178 2.53 21.96 -1.54
N ALA A 179 3.35 20.92 -1.70
CA ALA A 179 4.68 20.99 -2.28
C ALA A 179 4.68 21.16 -3.82
N GLY A 180 3.51 21.27 -4.47
CA GLY A 180 3.39 21.39 -5.92
C GLY A 180 3.76 20.12 -6.70
N GLN A 181 3.87 18.97 -6.03
CA GLN A 181 4.20 17.68 -6.64
C GLN A 181 2.92 17.03 -7.20
N ALA A 182 2.40 17.59 -8.28
CA ALA A 182 1.09 17.24 -8.83
C ALA A 182 0.95 15.75 -9.18
N LEU A 183 2.00 15.10 -9.69
CA LEU A 183 1.97 13.69 -10.06
C LEU A 183 1.95 12.78 -8.81
N ASP A 184 2.82 13.03 -7.82
CA ASP A 184 2.81 12.32 -6.53
C ASP A 184 1.45 12.47 -5.84
N ALA A 185 0.92 13.71 -5.77
CA ALA A 185 -0.40 13.96 -5.22
C ALA A 185 -1.49 13.18 -5.98
N SER A 186 -1.44 13.14 -7.31
CA SER A 186 -2.42 12.38 -8.10
C SER A 186 -2.37 10.88 -7.81
N ILE A 187 -1.17 10.29 -7.71
CA ILE A 187 -1.00 8.87 -7.42
C ILE A 187 -1.46 8.55 -5.99
N LEU A 188 -1.10 9.39 -5.02
CA LEU A 188 -1.55 9.27 -3.62
C LEU A 188 -3.07 9.38 -3.50
N GLY A 189 -3.71 10.26 -4.28
CA GLY A 189 -5.17 10.37 -4.33
C GLY A 189 -5.85 9.13 -4.90
N VAL A 190 -5.25 8.49 -5.93
CA VAL A 190 -5.73 7.21 -6.46
C VAL A 190 -5.58 6.09 -5.40
N LEU A 191 -4.44 6.02 -4.70
CA LEU A 191 -4.24 5.08 -3.60
C LEU A 191 -5.27 5.29 -2.49
N ALA A 192 -5.44 6.53 -2.02
CA ALA A 192 -6.42 6.88 -0.99
C ALA A 192 -7.85 6.50 -1.42
N SER A 193 -8.20 6.72 -2.69
CA SER A 193 -9.50 6.32 -3.26
C SER A 193 -9.69 4.80 -3.28
N SER A 194 -8.62 4.05 -3.62
CA SER A 194 -8.64 2.58 -3.58
C SER A 194 -8.88 2.05 -2.17
N VAL A 195 -8.17 2.61 -1.18
CA VAL A 195 -8.30 2.22 0.23
C VAL A 195 -9.65 2.62 0.80
N ALA A 196 -10.16 3.81 0.46
CA ALA A 196 -11.48 4.26 0.87
C ALA A 196 -12.59 3.31 0.35
N ALA A 197 -12.52 2.90 -0.92
CA ALA A 197 -13.44 1.93 -1.50
C ALA A 197 -13.39 0.56 -0.79
N PHE A 198 -12.18 0.08 -0.49
CA PHE A 198 -11.98 -1.15 0.28
C PHE A 198 -12.59 -1.03 1.70
N LEU A 199 -12.37 0.09 2.39
CA LEU A 199 -12.92 0.34 3.73
C LEU A 199 -14.45 0.35 3.73
N CYS A 200 -15.09 0.84 2.67
CA CYS A 200 -16.54 0.73 2.50
C CYS A 200 -17.03 -0.73 2.50
N LEU A 201 -16.18 -1.70 2.16
CA LEU A 201 -16.49 -3.14 2.16
C LEU A 201 -15.95 -3.87 3.41
N ASN A 202 -14.90 -3.33 4.03
CA ASN A 202 -14.18 -3.95 5.14
C ASN A 202 -14.71 -3.53 6.52
N TYR A 203 -15.10 -2.27 6.73
CA TYR A 203 -15.60 -1.81 8.03
C TYR A 203 -16.86 -2.55 8.49
N ARG A 204 -16.97 -2.82 9.79
CA ARG A 204 -18.25 -3.22 10.40
C ARG A 204 -19.11 -1.97 10.59
N LEU A 205 -20.30 -1.97 9.98
CA LEU A 205 -21.25 -0.86 10.06
C LEU A 205 -22.47 -1.28 10.89
N PRO A 206 -23.24 -0.33 11.46
CA PRO A 206 -24.54 -0.62 12.03
C PRO A 206 -25.42 -1.35 10.99
N GLY A 207 -25.79 -2.60 11.26
CA GLY A 207 -26.51 -3.48 10.31
C GLY A 207 -25.62 -4.45 9.51
N ARG A 208 -24.31 -4.23 9.44
CA ARG A 208 -23.32 -5.13 8.82
C ARG A 208 -22.30 -5.61 9.85
N ARG A 209 -22.61 -6.75 10.49
CA ARG A 209 -21.81 -7.33 11.60
C ARG A 209 -20.52 -8.04 11.18
N ARG A 210 -20.27 -8.22 9.88
CA ARG A 210 -19.08 -8.88 9.34
C ARG A 210 -18.55 -8.09 8.15
N ALA A 211 -17.23 -7.98 8.00
CA ALA A 211 -16.61 -7.49 6.77
C ALA A 211 -17.08 -8.31 5.55
N ILE A 212 -17.22 -7.64 4.41
CA ILE A 212 -17.56 -8.30 3.15
C ILE A 212 -16.31 -8.98 2.56
N VAL A 213 -15.16 -8.31 2.69
CA VAL A 213 -13.84 -8.74 2.23
C VAL A 213 -12.77 -8.30 3.23
N PHE A 214 -11.68 -9.04 3.31
CA PHE A 214 -10.47 -8.69 4.05
C PHE A 214 -9.35 -8.29 3.10
N MET A 215 -8.36 -7.56 3.62
CA MET A 215 -7.27 -6.99 2.84
C MET A 215 -6.30 -8.09 2.36
N GLY A 216 -5.86 -8.97 3.27
CA GLY A 216 -4.94 -10.07 2.95
C GLY A 216 -3.49 -9.61 2.76
N ASP A 217 -2.60 -10.56 2.54
CA ASP A 217 -1.17 -10.31 2.37
C ASP A 217 -0.86 -9.50 1.11
N VAL A 218 -1.65 -9.68 0.03
CA VAL A 218 -1.56 -8.82 -1.17
C VAL A 218 -1.66 -7.34 -0.80
N GLY A 219 -2.69 -6.99 -0.03
CA GLY A 219 -3.01 -5.59 0.27
C GLY A 219 -2.02 -4.97 1.25
N SER A 220 -1.66 -5.69 2.31
CA SER A 220 -0.74 -5.18 3.32
C SER A 220 0.68 -4.97 2.78
N MET A 221 1.20 -5.89 1.96
CA MET A 221 2.52 -5.73 1.33
C MET A 221 2.54 -4.61 0.28
N PHE A 222 1.52 -4.54 -0.58
CA PHE A 222 1.35 -3.48 -1.57
C PHE A 222 1.32 -2.09 -0.91
N LEU A 223 0.43 -1.89 0.05
CA LEU A 223 0.23 -0.58 0.67
C LEU A 223 1.42 -0.17 1.54
N GLY A 224 2.00 -1.11 2.31
CA GLY A 224 3.18 -0.83 3.13
C GLY A 224 4.36 -0.35 2.28
N PHE A 225 4.59 -0.97 1.12
CA PHE A 225 5.64 -0.53 0.19
C PHE A 225 5.33 0.83 -0.46
N ALA A 226 4.09 1.05 -0.91
CA ALA A 226 3.67 2.31 -1.50
C ALA A 226 3.81 3.49 -0.51
N LEU A 227 3.44 3.29 0.76
CA LEU A 227 3.61 4.29 1.82
C LEU A 227 5.07 4.68 1.98
N VAL A 228 5.97 3.70 2.10
CA VAL A 228 7.41 3.99 2.25
C VAL A 228 7.97 4.68 1.03
N TRP A 229 7.56 4.28 -0.18
CA TRP A 229 7.96 4.95 -1.41
C TRP A 229 7.69 6.46 -1.36
N PHE A 230 6.46 6.84 -1.01
CA PHE A 230 6.05 8.26 -0.97
C PHE A 230 6.61 9.01 0.24
N CYS A 231 6.74 8.36 1.40
CA CYS A 231 7.43 8.95 2.55
C CYS A 231 8.89 9.31 2.22
N VAL A 232 9.61 8.39 1.56
CA VAL A 232 10.99 8.65 1.13
C VAL A 232 11.01 9.72 0.03
N SER A 233 10.20 9.58 -1.03
CA SER A 233 10.15 10.55 -2.13
C SER A 233 9.92 11.97 -1.61
N LEU A 234 8.86 12.16 -0.82
CA LEU A 234 8.47 13.48 -0.33
C LEU A 234 9.42 14.03 0.74
N SER A 235 10.05 13.21 1.58
CA SER A 235 10.99 13.70 2.60
C SER A 235 12.31 14.19 2.00
N GLN A 236 12.75 13.62 0.88
CA GLN A 236 14.07 13.88 0.30
C GLN A 236 14.10 15.04 -0.73
N VAL A 237 12.96 15.68 -1.03
CA VAL A 237 12.92 16.84 -1.93
C VAL A 237 13.49 18.09 -1.26
N ALA A 238 14.26 18.91 -2.02
CA ALA A 238 14.94 20.11 -1.52
C ALA A 238 14.02 21.16 -0.89
N GLN A 239 12.70 21.14 -1.13
CA GLN A 239 11.69 22.01 -0.48
C GLN A 239 10.64 21.19 0.31
N SER A 240 11.00 20.01 0.81
CA SER A 240 10.03 19.17 1.53
C SER A 240 9.56 19.82 2.83
N SER A 241 8.24 19.77 3.07
CA SER A 241 7.63 20.06 4.36
C SER A 241 7.84 18.92 5.37
N LEU A 242 8.28 17.75 4.88
CA LEU A 242 8.65 16.54 5.62
C LEU A 242 10.17 16.42 5.81
N ARG A 243 10.86 17.52 6.07
CA ARG A 243 12.26 17.42 6.51
C ARG A 243 12.25 16.75 7.88
N PRO A 244 12.89 15.58 8.05
CA PRO A 244 13.07 15.01 9.37
C PRO A 244 14.00 15.88 10.22
#